data_AF-A0A4Q0QCS2-F1
#
_entry.id   AF-A0A4Q0QCS2-F1
#
_cell.length_a   1.000
_cell.length_b   1.000
_cell.length_c   1.000
_cell.angle_alpha   90.00
_cell.angle_beta   90.00
_cell.angle_gamma   90.00
#
_symmetry.space_group_name_H-M   'P 1'
#
loop_
_entity.id
_entity.type
_entity.pdbx_description
1 polymer ?
#
loop_
_entity_poly.entity_id
_entity_poly.type
_entity_poly.pdbx_seq_one_letter_code
_entity_poly.pdbx_strand_id
1 'polypeptide(L)' 'MTDHCHQYRAYLVGDDGVFRSAEAFEAASDASALTFARQFTRHGKVEVWQLGRKIAVLEPDQPLPTAHTRQ' A
#
# COMPACT_ATOMS: atom_id res chain seq x y z
N MET A 1 18.21 23.35 5.42
CA MET A 1 17.53 22.08 5.74
C MET A 1 16.68 21.74 4.54
N THR A 2 17.15 20.83 3.71
CA THR A 2 16.47 20.52 2.46
C THR A 2 15.66 19.25 2.72
N ASP A 3 14.35 19.38 2.88
CA ASP A 3 13.45 18.22 2.92
C ASP A 3 13.52 17.57 1.53
N HIS A 4 14.26 16.46 1.42
CA HIS A 4 14.35 15.71 0.17
C HIS A 4 13.24 14.67 0.20
N CYS A 5 12.18 14.92 -0.55
CA CYS A 5 11.19 13.90 -0.82
C CYS A 5 11.77 12.84 -1.75
N HIS A 6 11.43 11.58 -1.47
CA HIS A 6 11.73 10.45 -2.34
C HIS A 6 10.50 10.06 -3.14
N GLN A 7 10.72 9.50 -4.33
CA GLN A 7 9.65 9.02 -5.20
C GLN A 7 9.29 7.56 -4.88
N TYR A 8 8.01 7.32 -4.64
CA TYR A 8 7.42 6.01 -4.39
C TYR A 8 6.33 5.71 -5.41
N ARG A 9 5.94 4.44 -5.47
CA ARG A 9 4.79 3.95 -6.20
C ARG A 9 3.97 3.00 -5.33
N ALA A 10 2.67 3.23 -5.28
CA ALA A 10 1.70 2.32 -4.70
C ALA A 10 1.01 1.55 -5.82
N TYR A 11 1.23 0.24 -5.87
CA TYR A 11 0.63 -0.64 -6.85
C TYR A 11 -0.57 -1.36 -6.25
N LEU A 12 -1.76 -1.15 -6.82
CA LEU A 12 -2.93 -1.96 -6.50
C LEU A 12 -2.79 -3.30 -7.20
N VAL A 13 -2.73 -4.37 -6.41
CA VAL A 13 -2.59 -5.74 -6.90
C VAL A 13 -3.96 -6.40 -6.84
N GLY A 14 -4.39 -6.93 -7.99
CA GLY A 14 -5.59 -7.74 -8.09
C GLY A 14 -5.44 -9.08 -7.39
N ASP A 15 -6.57 -9.73 -7.14
CA ASP A 15 -6.65 -11.04 -6.50
C ASP A 15 -5.91 -12.16 -7.28
N ASP A 16 -5.68 -11.92 -8.56
CA ASP A 16 -4.90 -12.74 -9.50
C ASP A 16 -3.39 -12.47 -9.44
N GLY A 17 -2.94 -11.54 -8.61
CA GLY A 17 -1.55 -11.11 -8.52
C GLY A 17 -1.12 -10.13 -9.60
N VAL A 18 -2.06 -9.67 -10.46
CA VAL A 18 -1.76 -8.72 -11.54
C VAL A 18 -1.92 -7.28 -11.04
N PHE A 19 -1.01 -6.40 -11.44
CA PHE A 19 -1.12 -4.97 -11.13
C PHE A 19 -2.30 -4.34 -11.88
N ARG A 20 -3.28 -3.85 -11.14
CA ARG A 20 -4.46 -3.17 -11.69
C ARG A 20 -4.22 -1.67 -11.89
N SER A 21 -3.52 -1.05 -10.95
CA SER A 21 -3.20 0.39 -11.00
C SER A 21 -1.87 0.67 -10.32
N ALA A 22 -1.24 1.80 -10.66
CA ALA A 22 -0.02 2.29 -10.02
C ALA A 22 -0.10 3.79 -9.80
N GLU A 23 -0.03 4.23 -8.54
CA GLU A 23 -0.02 5.65 -8.18
C GLU A 23 1.38 6.08 -7.76
N ALA A 24 1.93 7.08 -8.44
CA ALA A 24 3.22 7.67 -8.08
C ALA A 24 3.01 8.81 -7.09
N PHE A 25 3.82 8.84 -6.03
CA PHE A 25 3.75 9.89 -5.02
C PHE A 25 5.12 10.13 -4.38
N GLU A 26 5.24 11.26 -3.70
CA GLU A 26 6.45 11.67 -3.01
C GLU A 26 6.28 11.57 -1.50
N ALA A 27 7.31 11.11 -0.79
CA ALA A 27 7.32 11.07 0.67
C ALA A 27 8.74 11.25 1.21
N ALA A 28 8.86 11.90 2.37
CA ALA A 28 10.15 12.11 3.03
C ALA A 28 10.78 10.81 3.57
N SER A 29 10.01 9.73 3.74
CA SER A 29 10.49 8.48 4.35
C SER A 29 9.61 7.28 3.99
N ASP A 30 10.15 6.07 4.20
CA ASP A 30 9.40 4.82 4.08
C ASP A 30 8.13 4.87 4.98
N ALA A 31 8.24 5.38 6.21
CA ALA A 31 7.12 5.43 7.16
C ALA A 31 5.98 6.36 6.71
N SER A 32 6.31 7.54 6.20
CA SER A 32 5.31 8.46 5.63
C SER A 32 4.73 7.91 4.32
N ALA A 33 5.53 7.20 3.52
CA ALA A 33 5.04 6.52 2.32
C ALA A 33 4.03 5.42 2.63
N LEU A 34 4.27 4.61 3.66
CA LEU A 34 3.33 3.59 4.11
C LEU A 34 2.04 4.20 4.64
N THR A 35 2.13 5.32 5.37
CA THR A 35 0.94 6.04 5.86
C THR A 35 0.07 6.53 4.70
N PHE A 36 0.69 7.11 3.67
CA PHE A 36 -0.02 7.54 2.46
C PHE A 36 -0.64 6.35 1.72
N ALA A 37 0.13 5.27 1.51
CA ALA A 37 -0.32 4.12 0.73
C ALA A 37 -1.48 3.32 1.38
N ARG A 38 -1.64 3.40 2.71
CA ARG A 38 -2.75 2.78 3.44
C ARG A 38 -4.12 3.22 2.94
N GLN A 39 -4.27 4.44 2.41
CA GLN A 39 -5.57 4.88 1.90
C GLN A 39 -6.06 4.04 0.70
N PHE A 40 -5.14 3.43 -0.03
CA PHE A 40 -5.45 2.58 -1.19
C PHE A 40 -5.86 1.16 -0.80
N THR A 41 -5.64 0.72 0.45
CA THR A 41 -5.99 -0.65 0.88
C THR A 41 -7.49 -0.91 0.90
N ARG A 42 -8.30 0.16 0.87
CA ARG A 42 -9.75 0.09 0.66
C ARG A 42 -10.15 -0.51 -0.68
N HIS A 43 -9.25 -0.47 -1.66
CA HIS A 43 -9.48 -0.95 -3.02
C HIS A 43 -8.82 -2.32 -3.27
N GLY A 44 -8.13 -2.89 -2.28
CA GLY A 44 -7.47 -4.18 -2.39
C GLY A 44 -6.07 -4.19 -1.79
N LYS A 45 -5.29 -5.21 -2.13
CA LYS A 45 -3.88 -5.33 -1.73
C LYS A 45 -3.04 -4.25 -2.41
N VAL A 46 -2.11 -3.67 -1.67
CA VAL A 46 -1.24 -2.59 -2.17
C VAL A 46 0.22 -2.95 -1.94
N GLU A 47 1.05 -2.89 -2.99
CA GLU A 47 2.50 -2.98 -2.86
C GLU A 47 3.13 -1.60 -2.95
N VAL A 48 3.97 -1.27 -1.96
CA VAL A 48 4.70 -0.01 -1.92
C VAL A 48 6.14 -0.24 -2.36
N TRP A 49 6.56 0.48 -3.39
CA TRP A 49 7.88 0.39 -3.99
C TRP A 49 8.54 1.75 -4.05
N GLN A 50 9.87 1.76 -3.91
CA GLN A 50 10.73 2.91 -4.12
C GLN A 50 11.76 2.54 -5.18
N LEU A 51 11.60 3.04 -6.41
CA LEU A 51 12.41 2.62 -7.55
C LEU A 51 12.43 1.08 -7.69
N GLY A 52 13.58 0.44 -7.49
CA GLY A 52 13.75 -1.02 -7.53
C GLY A 52 13.61 -1.74 -6.18
N ARG A 53 13.31 -1.02 -5.09
CA ARG A 53 13.20 -1.57 -3.73
C ARG A 53 11.74 -1.71 -3.33
N LYS A 54 11.31 -2.94 -3.04
CA LYS A 54 10.01 -3.17 -2.40
C LYS A 54 10.09 -2.78 -0.93
N ILE A 55 9.24 -1.85 -0.52
CA ILE A 55 9.21 -1.33 0.85
C ILE A 55 8.27 -2.18 1.71
N ALA A 56 7.05 -2.42 1.24
CA ALA A 56 6.08 -3.25 1.95
C ALA A 56 4.97 -3.78 1.04
N VAL A 57 4.24 -4.74 1.57
CA VAL A 57 2.92 -5.16 1.09
C VAL A 57 1.91 -4.80 2.16
N LEU A 58 0.87 -4.06 1.78
CA LEU A 58 -0.25 -3.71 2.64
C LEU A 58 -1.44 -4.57 2.20
N GLU A 59 -1.93 -5.37 3.14
CA GLU A 59 -3.14 -6.14 2.93
C GLU A 59 -4.37 -5.21 2.89
N PRO A 60 -5.43 -5.59 2.17
CA PRO A 60 -6.68 -4.86 2.23
C PRO A 60 -7.13 -4.72 3.67
N ASP A 61 -7.80 -3.62 4.00
CA ASP A 61 -8.46 -3.46 5.28
C ASP A 61 -9.56 -4.52 5.36
N GLN A 62 -9.21 -5.70 5.88
CA GLN A 62 -10.21 -6.72 6.15
C GLN A 62 -11.10 -6.14 7.24
N PRO A 63 -12.43 -6.03 7.04
CA PRO A 63 -13.29 -6.01 8.19
C PRO A 63 -12.94 -7.29 8.95
N LEU A 64 -12.46 -7.13 10.19
CA LEU A 64 -12.25 -8.23 11.12
C LEU A 64 -13.38 -9.24 10.91
N PRO A 65 -13.11 -10.55 10.74
CA PRO A 65 -14.19 -11.51 10.76
C PRO A 65 -14.83 -11.38 12.15
N THR A 66 -15.98 -10.71 12.23
CA THR A 66 -16.94 -10.96 13.30
C THR A 66 -17.10 -12.47 13.28
N ALA A 67 -16.52 -13.11 14.28
CA ALA A 67 -16.57 -14.54 14.43
C ALA A 67 -18.03 -14.95 14.27
N HIS A 68 -18.34 -15.61 13.16
CA HIS A 68 -19.55 -16.40 13.04
C HIS A 68 -19.37 -17.57 14.01
N THR A 69 -19.61 -17.32 15.30
CA THR A 69 -19.99 -18.38 16.23
C THR A 69 -21.35 -18.85 15.75
N ARG A 70 -21.29 -19.82 14.86
CA ARG A 70 -22.36 -20.77 14.62
C ARG A 70 -22.44 -21.64 15.87
N GLN A 71 -23.46 -21.44 16.70
CA GLN A 71 -24.19 -22.47 17.43
C GLN A 71 -25.39 -21.89 18.16
#